data_AF-A0A7S2HJK7-F1
#
_entry.id   AF-A0A7S2HJK7-F1
#
_cell.length_a   1.000
_cell.length_b   1.000
_cell.length_c   1.000
_cell.angle_alpha   90.00
_cell.angle_beta   90.00
_cell.angle_gamma   90.00
#
_symmetry.space_group_name_H-M   'P 1'
#
loop_
_entity.id
_entity.type
_entity.pdbx_description
1 polymer ?
#
loop_
_entity_poly.entity_id
_entity_poly.type
_entity_poly.pdbx_seq_one_letter_code
_entity_poly.pdbx_strand_id
1 'polypeptide(L)'
;ALGRLANYSDELAESVVTHEILPQLVYSLAQQNRFYKKAAAFVLRAVSKHSPQLAQAVVDSGALEALVSCLDEFDPSVKEAAAWALGYIARHTKELAQLVIDAGAV
;
A
#
# COMPACT_ATOMS: atom_id res chain seq x y z
N ALA A 1 9.36 -11.57 4.01
CA ALA A 1 8.48 -12.70 4.37
C ALA A 1 7.02 -12.27 4.47
N LEU A 2 6.66 -11.26 5.28
CA LEU A 2 5.27 -10.78 5.43
C LEU A 2 4.53 -10.48 4.12
N GLY A 3 5.12 -9.71 3.20
CA GLY A 3 4.45 -9.36 1.95
C GLY A 3 4.08 -10.56 1.05
N ARG A 4 4.89 -11.64 1.09
CA ARG A 4 4.57 -12.88 0.36
C ARG A 4 3.47 -13.70 1.04
N LEU A 5 3.40 -13.65 2.37
CA LEU A 5 2.36 -14.31 3.15
C LEU A 5 1.00 -13.61 2.97
N ALA A 6 0.98 -12.27 3.09
CA ALA A 6 -0.22 -11.48 2.82
C ALA A 6 -0.72 -11.64 1.38
N ASN A 7 0.16 -11.89 0.40
CA ASN A 7 -0.25 -12.10 -0.98
C ASN A 7 -0.87 -13.49 -1.24
N TYR A 8 -0.69 -14.46 -0.34
CA TYR A 8 -1.13 -15.86 -0.54
C TYR A 8 -2.34 -16.24 0.32
N SER A 9 -2.70 -15.43 1.32
CA SER A 9 -3.80 -15.71 2.24
C SER A 9 -4.52 -14.44 2.64
N ASP A 10 -5.83 -14.44 2.40
CA ASP A 10 -6.75 -13.33 2.71
C ASP A 10 -6.84 -13.11 4.24
N GLU A 11 -6.88 -14.20 5.02
CA GLU A 11 -6.86 -14.15 6.50
C GLU A 11 -5.60 -13.47 7.03
N LEU A 12 -4.45 -13.71 6.41
CA LEU A 12 -3.20 -13.04 6.80
C LEU A 12 -3.19 -11.57 6.40
N ALA A 13 -3.81 -11.19 5.28
CA ALA A 13 -4.00 -9.79 4.92
C ALA A 13 -4.94 -9.08 5.91
N GLU A 14 -6.04 -9.72 6.29
CA GLU A 14 -6.96 -9.22 7.33
C GLU A 14 -6.26 -9.09 8.69
N SER A 15 -5.43 -10.05 9.07
CA SER A 15 -4.64 -9.99 10.32
C SER A 15 -3.68 -8.80 10.31
N VAL A 16 -3.04 -8.49 9.18
CA VAL A 16 -2.16 -7.31 9.04
C VAL A 16 -2.91 -5.99 9.24
N VAL A 17 -4.16 -5.90 8.76
CA VAL A 17 -5.03 -4.75 9.01
C VAL A 17 -5.47 -4.70 10.47
N THR A 18 -5.94 -5.83 11.00
CA THR A 18 -6.50 -5.95 12.35
C THR A 18 -5.48 -5.65 13.45
N HIS A 19 -4.21 -5.95 13.21
CA HIS A 19 -3.13 -5.72 14.18
C HIS A 19 -2.48 -4.32 14.09
N GLU A 20 -3.10 -3.34 13.42
CA GLU A 20 -2.57 -1.97 13.26
C GLU A 20 -1.14 -1.93 12.69
N ILE A 21 -0.76 -2.95 11.91
CA ILE A 21 0.57 -3.03 11.31
C ILE A 21 0.69 -2.00 10.17
N LEU A 22 -0.44 -1.68 9.52
CA LEU A 22 -0.49 -0.73 8.41
C LEU A 22 -0.07 0.70 8.82
N PRO A 23 -0.66 1.35 9.84
CA PRO A 23 -0.20 2.67 10.29
C PRO A 23 1.28 2.69 10.67
N GLN A 24 1.79 1.64 11.33
CA GLN A 24 3.21 1.55 11.70
C GLN A 24 4.12 1.43 10.49
N LEU A 25 3.71 0.64 9.48
CA LEU A 25 4.42 0.51 8.21
C LEU A 25 4.48 1.86 7.48
N VAL A 26 3.35 2.57 7.41
CA VAL A 26 3.21 3.89 6.75
C VAL A 26 4.07 4.94 7.46
N TYR A 27 4.00 5.01 8.79
CA TYR A 27 4.82 5.92 9.59
C TYR A 27 6.32 5.66 9.39
N SER A 28 6.70 4.39 9.36
CA SER A 28 8.09 3.99 9.13
C SER A 28 8.53 4.20 7.67
N LEU A 29 7.60 4.29 6.72
CA LEU A 29 7.87 4.39 5.29
C LEU A 29 8.62 5.67 4.92
N ALA A 30 8.31 6.79 5.59
CA ALA A 30 8.94 8.09 5.36
C ALA A 30 10.40 8.15 5.86
N GLN A 31 10.76 7.36 6.89
CA GLN A 31 12.02 7.47 7.62
C GLN A 31 13.03 6.36 7.26
N GLN A 32 12.65 5.37 6.45
CA GLN A 32 13.40 4.14 6.26
C GLN A 32 14.03 3.97 4.87
N ASN A 33 14.98 3.03 4.77
CA ASN A 33 15.72 2.71 3.55
C ASN A 33 14.84 2.19 2.39
N ARG A 34 15.33 2.34 1.16
CA ARG A 34 14.66 1.87 -0.10
C ARG A 34 14.14 0.42 -0.04
N PHE A 35 14.85 -0.48 0.63
CA PHE A 35 14.43 -1.89 0.77
C PHE A 35 13.17 -2.03 1.63
N TYR A 36 13.05 -1.20 2.68
CA TYR A 36 11.87 -1.16 3.53
C TYR A 36 10.69 -0.56 2.78
N LYS A 37 10.88 0.57 2.09
CA LYS A 37 9.84 1.19 1.24
C LYS A 37 9.27 0.20 0.23
N LYS A 38 10.15 -0.54 -0.45
CA LYS A 38 9.75 -1.60 -1.38
C LYS A 38 8.96 -2.72 -0.69
N ALA A 39 9.41 -3.19 0.47
CA ALA A 39 8.73 -4.25 1.21
C ALA A 39 7.36 -3.79 1.73
N ALA A 40 7.26 -2.57 2.24
CA ALA A 40 6.02 -1.97 2.72
C ALA A 40 5.03 -1.77 1.56
N ALA A 41 5.45 -1.19 0.45
CA ALA A 41 4.62 -1.06 -0.76
C ALA A 41 4.12 -2.43 -1.27
N PHE A 42 4.94 -3.48 -1.15
CA PHE A 42 4.52 -4.84 -1.51
C PHE A 42 3.47 -5.41 -0.56
N VAL A 43 3.58 -5.15 0.75
CA VAL A 43 2.57 -5.55 1.74
C VAL A 43 1.26 -4.81 1.47
N LEU A 44 1.32 -3.49 1.26
CA LEU A 44 0.16 -2.66 0.95
C LEU A 44 -0.54 -3.20 -0.31
N ARG A 45 0.21 -3.42 -1.39
CA ARG A 45 -0.28 -4.06 -2.62
C ARG A 45 -1.00 -5.39 -2.35
N ALA A 46 -0.40 -6.26 -1.53
CA ALA A 46 -0.96 -7.57 -1.24
C ALA A 46 -2.29 -7.45 -0.49
N VAL A 47 -2.38 -6.56 0.48
CA VAL A 47 -3.60 -6.29 1.25
C VAL A 47 -4.68 -5.67 0.36
N SER A 48 -4.32 -4.63 -0.42
CA SER A 48 -5.24 -3.96 -1.34
C SER A 48 -5.70 -4.84 -2.48
N LYS A 49 -5.11 -6.00 -2.75
CA LYS A 49 -5.51 -6.85 -3.88
C LYS A 49 -6.77 -7.66 -3.58
N HIS A 50 -7.01 -8.01 -2.32
CA HIS A 50 -7.98 -9.05 -1.96
C HIS A 50 -9.42 -8.56 -1.86
N SER A 51 -9.66 -7.40 -1.22
CA SER A 51 -11.02 -6.88 -1.07
C SER A 51 -11.08 -5.35 -1.03
N PRO A 52 -12.22 -4.74 -1.40
CA PRO A 52 -12.42 -3.30 -1.30
C PRO A 52 -12.35 -2.80 0.15
N GLN A 53 -12.79 -3.59 1.13
CA GLN A 53 -12.70 -3.23 2.55
C GLN A 53 -11.25 -3.14 3.02
N LEU A 54 -10.40 -4.09 2.60
CA LEU A 54 -8.97 -4.06 2.89
C LEU A 54 -8.28 -2.90 2.17
N ALA A 55 -8.67 -2.60 0.93
CA ALA A 55 -8.18 -1.44 0.20
C ALA A 55 -8.54 -0.13 0.92
N GLN A 56 -9.78 -0.01 1.44
CA GLN A 56 -10.19 1.13 2.24
C GLN A 56 -9.35 1.26 3.52
N ALA A 57 -9.13 0.17 4.24
CA ALA A 57 -8.28 0.19 5.44
C ALA A 57 -6.83 0.63 5.14
N VAL A 58 -6.30 0.27 3.97
CA VAL A 58 -5.00 0.77 3.50
C VAL A 58 -5.03 2.28 3.27
N VAL A 59 -6.09 2.80 2.66
CA VAL A 59 -6.26 4.26 2.48
C VAL A 59 -6.38 4.97 3.83
N ASP A 60 -7.21 4.46 4.73
CA ASP A 60 -7.44 5.03 6.06
C ASP A 60 -6.17 5.03 6.93
N SER A 61 -5.22 4.11 6.67
CA SER A 61 -3.92 4.09 7.34
C SER A 61 -2.95 5.20 6.89
N GLY A 62 -3.35 6.05 5.94
CA GLY A 62 -2.50 7.11 5.38
C GLY A 62 -1.50 6.61 4.34
N ALA A 63 -1.69 5.39 3.82
CA ALA A 63 -0.75 4.79 2.88
C ALA A 63 -0.67 5.52 1.54
N LEU A 64 -1.73 6.23 1.13
CA LEU A 64 -1.77 6.94 -0.16
C LEU A 64 -0.65 7.98 -0.28
N GLU A 65 -0.51 8.87 0.71
CA GLU A 65 0.53 9.92 0.69
C GLU A 65 1.93 9.30 0.65
N ALA A 66 2.15 8.24 1.43
CA ALA A 66 3.42 7.52 1.46
C ALA A 66 3.72 6.81 0.13
N LEU A 67 2.71 6.25 -0.54
CA LEU A 67 2.85 5.60 -1.85
C LEU A 67 3.10 6.63 -2.95
N VAL A 68 2.42 7.78 -2.91
CA VAL A 68 2.66 8.89 -3.85
C VAL A 68 4.07 9.43 -3.69
N SER A 69 4.54 9.66 -2.46
CA SER A 69 5.93 10.03 -2.20
C SER A 69 6.94 8.98 -2.71
N CYS A 70 6.58 7.70 -2.69
CA CYS A 70 7.42 6.64 -3.26
C CYS A 70 7.48 6.66 -4.80
N LEU A 71 6.53 7.30 -5.50
CA LEU A 71 6.61 7.49 -6.95
C LEU A 71 7.69 8.52 -7.33
N ASP A 72 8.05 9.42 -6.42
CA ASP A 72 9.10 10.41 -6.62
C ASP A 72 10.52 9.89 -6.30
N GLU A 73 10.64 8.72 -5.65
CA GLU A 73 11.93 8.13 -5.28
C GLU A 73 12.78 7.75 -6.50
N PHE A 74 14.10 7.98 -6.45
CA PHE A 74 14.99 7.69 -7.58
C PHE A 74 15.01 6.21 -8.01
N ASP A 75 14.71 5.28 -7.09
CA ASP A 75 14.80 3.83 -7.35
C ASP A 75 13.58 3.33 -8.16
N PRO A 76 13.78 2.84 -9.39
CA PRO A 76 12.67 2.37 -10.24
C PRO A 76 11.89 1.21 -9.63
N SER A 77 12.54 0.37 -8.81
CA SER A 77 11.85 -0.75 -8.14
C SER A 77 10.85 -0.26 -7.11
N VAL A 78 11.14 0.86 -6.43
CA VAL A 78 10.24 1.46 -5.44
C VAL A 78 9.06 2.10 -6.16
N LYS A 79 9.32 2.85 -7.23
CA LYS A 79 8.27 3.44 -8.09
C LYS A 79 7.30 2.38 -8.61
N GLU A 80 7.84 1.29 -9.16
CA GLU A 80 7.01 0.22 -9.71
C GLU A 80 6.13 -0.40 -8.61
N ALA A 81 6.71 -0.71 -7.44
CA ALA A 81 5.97 -1.28 -6.33
C ALA A 81 4.84 -0.35 -5.84
N ALA A 82 5.10 0.96 -5.76
CA ALA A 82 4.12 1.95 -5.37
C ALA A 82 3.00 2.10 -6.41
N ALA A 83 3.35 2.17 -7.70
CA ALA A 83 2.38 2.23 -8.79
C ALA A 83 1.48 1.00 -8.82
N TRP A 84 2.04 -0.20 -8.60
CA TRP A 84 1.24 -1.41 -8.45
C TRP A 84 0.26 -1.29 -7.30
N ALA A 85 0.71 -0.89 -6.11
CA ALA A 85 -0.17 -0.76 -4.93
C ALA A 85 -1.33 0.20 -5.19
N LEU A 86 -1.06 1.39 -5.72
CA LEU A 86 -2.07 2.38 -6.10
C LEU A 86 -3.05 1.83 -7.14
N GLY A 87 -2.56 1.12 -8.15
CA GLY A 87 -3.40 0.46 -9.16
C GLY A 87 -4.24 -0.70 -8.63
N TYR A 88 -3.86 -1.34 -7.51
CA TYR A 88 -4.73 -2.30 -6.82
C TYR A 88 -5.78 -1.61 -5.96
N ILE A 89 -5.48 -0.47 -5.35
CA ILE A 89 -6.47 0.31 -4.60
C ILE A 89 -7.52 0.88 -5.56
N ALA A 90 -7.09 1.54 -6.63
CA ALA A 90 -7.97 2.23 -7.58
C ALA A 90 -8.87 1.29 -8.41
N ARG A 91 -8.54 0.00 -8.55
CA ARG A 91 -9.36 -0.92 -9.38
C ARG A 91 -10.64 -1.39 -8.70
N HIS A 92 -10.73 -1.27 -7.37
CA HIS A 92 -11.82 -1.87 -6.60
C HIS A 92 -13.11 -1.08 -6.70
N THR A 93 -13.05 0.23 -6.43
CA THR A 93 -14.22 1.11 -6.48
C THR A 93 -13.86 2.47 -7.07
N LYS A 94 -14.86 3.18 -7.61
CA LYS A 94 -14.68 4.55 -8.11
C LYS A 94 -14.26 5.52 -7.01
N GLU A 95 -14.76 5.32 -5.79
CA GLU A 95 -14.41 6.12 -4.62
C GLU A 95 -12.93 5.96 -4.26
N LEU A 96 -12.42 4.73 -4.21
CA LEU A 96 -11.00 4.45 -3.97
C LEU A 96 -10.12 5.01 -5.11
N ALA A 97 -10.58 4.93 -6.36
CA ALA A 97 -9.90 5.54 -7.48
C ALA A 97 -9.82 7.07 -7.33
N GLN A 98 -10.91 7.70 -6.90
CA GLN A 98 -10.94 9.14 -6.66
C GLN A 98 -9.98 9.54 -5.54
N LEU A 99 -9.93 8.78 -4.44
CA LEU A 99 -8.99 9.02 -3.35
C LEU A 99 -7.52 8.92 -3.81
N VAL A 100 -7.19 7.97 -4.69
CA VAL A 100 -5.85 7.87 -5.28
C VAL A 100 -5.51 9.09 -6.14
N ILE A 101 -6.48 9.61 -6.90
CA ILE A 101 -6.31 10.84 -7.69
C ILE A 101 -6.12 12.04 -6.75
N ASP A 102 -6.98 12.19 -5.75
CA ASP A 102 -6.94 13.30 -4.79
C ASP A 102 -5.64 13.30 -3.98
N ALA A 103 -5.02 12.13 -3.76
CA ALA A 103 -3.71 12.02 -3.14
C ALA A 103 -2.53 12.49 -4.02
N GLY A 104 -2.77 12.84 -5.29
CA GLY A 104 -1.76 13.35 -6.21
C GLY A 104 -1.01 12.28 -7.00
N ALA A 105 -1.62 11.10 -7.20
CA ALA A 105 -1.03 10.07 -8.05
C ALA A 105 -1.05 10.41 -9.56
N VAL A 106 -1.87 11.38 -9.99
CA VAL A 106 -2.00 11.85 -11.39
C VAL A 106 -2.28 13.33 -11.48
#